data_AF-A0A0D2N4L6-F1
#
_entry.id   AF-A0A0D2N4L6-F1
#
_cell.length_a   1.000
_cell.length_b   1.000
_cell.length_c   1.000
_cell.angle_alpha   90.00
_cell.angle_beta   90.00
_cell.angle_gamma   90.00
#
_symmetry.space_group_name_H-M   'P 1'
#
loop_
_entity.id
_entity.type
_entity.pdbx_description
1 polymer ?
#
loop_
_entity_poly.entity_id
_entity_poly.type
_entity_poly.pdbx_seq_one_letter_code
_entity_poly.pdbx_strand_id
1 'polypeptide(L)'
;MLTWHPQAATILGPADSPFDGGIFSLKLTFTDAYPSRPPRVRFCSEMWHPNIYSDGHLCLDLLQDAWSPCHSVSTLLTSIQSLLTDPNCSSPANPEAAHQYVADRVAYNRRVRRLAEKTLE
;
A
#
# COMPACT_ATOMS: atom_id res chain seq x y z
N MET A 1 28.92 13.30 -10.80
CA MET A 1 27.50 13.63 -10.53
C MET A 1 26.91 12.41 -9.82
N LEU A 2 26.56 12.52 -8.54
CA LEU A 2 25.93 11.43 -7.79
C LEU A 2 24.42 11.54 -7.99
N THR A 3 23.81 10.54 -8.64
CA THR A 3 22.36 10.44 -8.79
C THR A 3 21.87 9.33 -7.86
N TRP A 4 20.92 9.67 -7.00
CA TRP A 4 20.31 8.73 -6.08
C TRP A 4 19.05 8.11 -6.71
N HIS A 5 18.90 6.79 -6.62
CA HIS A 5 17.84 6.01 -7.26
C HIS A 5 16.72 5.67 -6.27
N PRO A 6 15.48 5.45 -6.74
CA PRO A 6 14.33 5.11 -5.88
C PRO A 6 14.64 3.97 -4.91
N GLN A 7 14.32 4.18 -3.63
CA GLN A 7 14.40 3.15 -2.59
C GLN A 7 13.34 2.09 -2.84
N ALA A 8 13.76 0.84 -2.95
CA ALA A 8 12.87 -0.30 -2.86
C ALA A 8 12.54 -0.57 -1.39
N ALA A 9 11.28 -0.89 -1.11
CA ALA A 9 10.86 -1.43 0.17
C ALA A 9 10.04 -2.69 -0.06
N THR A 10 9.97 -3.54 0.95
CA THR A 10 9.17 -4.76 0.92
C THR A 10 8.31 -4.81 2.16
N ILE A 11 7.02 -5.11 1.98
CA ILE A 11 6.08 -5.36 3.06
C ILE A 11 5.66 -6.82 2.97
N LEU A 12 5.82 -7.55 4.08
CA LEU A 12 5.21 -8.85 4.22
C LEU A 12 3.72 -8.67 4.45
N GLY A 13 2.93 -9.50 3.76
CA GLY A 13 1.50 -9.60 3.99
C GLY A 13 1.19 -9.77 5.48
N PRO A 14 0.32 -8.94 6.07
CA PRO A 14 -0.08 -9.09 7.46
C PRO A 14 -0.65 -10.50 7.71
N ALA A 15 -0.24 -11.11 8.83
CA ALA A 15 -0.84 -12.36 9.30
C ALA A 15 -2.35 -12.20 9.52
N ASP A 16 -3.08 -13.31 9.40
CA ASP A 16 -4.54 -13.35 9.58
C ASP A 16 -5.33 -12.42 8.62
N SER A 17 -4.71 -12.03 7.51
CA SER A 17 -5.30 -11.21 6.46
C SER A 17 -5.31 -11.99 5.12
N PRO A 18 -6.12 -11.57 4.12
CA PRO A 18 -6.04 -12.20 2.81
C PRO A 18 -4.72 -11.94 2.06
N PHE A 19 -3.88 -11.04 2.58
CA PHE A 19 -2.55 -10.75 2.06
C PHE A 19 -1.45 -11.66 2.64
N ASP A 20 -1.75 -12.44 3.68
CA ASP A 20 -0.81 -13.32 4.36
C ASP A 20 -0.06 -14.24 3.38
N GLY A 21 1.23 -14.46 3.63
CA GLY A 21 2.15 -15.17 2.76
C GLY A 21 2.67 -14.39 1.56
N GLY A 22 2.12 -13.22 1.24
CA GLY A 22 2.60 -12.36 0.14
C GLY A 22 3.84 -11.51 0.50
N ILE A 23 4.65 -11.20 -0.51
CA ILE A 23 5.84 -10.34 -0.43
C ILE A 23 5.63 -9.14 -1.38
N PHE A 24 5.12 -8.05 -0.84
CA PHE A 24 4.73 -6.90 -1.65
C PHE A 24 5.89 -5.93 -1.83
N SER A 25 6.32 -5.73 -3.07
CA SER A 25 7.37 -4.76 -3.40
C SER A 25 6.79 -3.36 -3.57
N LEU A 26 7.46 -2.36 -3.01
CA LEU A 26 7.09 -0.94 -3.11
C LEU A 26 8.27 -0.13 -3.64
N LYS A 27 7.93 0.96 -4.32
CA LYS A 27 8.86 1.98 -4.77
C LYS A 27 8.62 3.27 -4.00
N LEU A 28 9.63 3.74 -3.28
CA LEU A 28 9.65 5.01 -2.58
C LEU A 28 10.48 6.02 -3.39
N THR A 29 9.86 7.14 -3.74
CA THR A 29 10.51 8.23 -4.48
C THR A 29 10.54 9.47 -3.61
N PHE A 30 11.75 9.85 -3.20
CA PHE A 30 12.01 11.04 -2.41
C PHE A 30 12.21 12.25 -3.33
N THR A 31 11.82 13.41 -2.84
CA THR A 31 12.06 14.70 -3.50
C THR A 31 12.87 15.59 -2.58
N ASP A 32 13.38 16.71 -3.09
CA ASP A 32 14.12 17.70 -2.27
C ASP A 32 13.26 18.32 -1.14
N ALA A 33 11.94 18.12 -1.17
CA ALA A 33 11.03 18.55 -0.13
C ALA A 33 10.95 17.58 1.07
N TYR A 34 11.56 16.39 1.01
CA TYR A 34 11.60 15.48 2.16
C TYR A 34 12.58 16.01 3.23
N PRO A 35 12.23 15.99 4.53
CA PRO A 35 11.05 15.36 5.15
C PRO A 35 9.84 16.29 5.34
N SER A 36 9.87 17.53 4.86
CA SER A 36 8.72 18.45 4.93
C SER A 36 7.50 17.94 4.16
N ARG A 37 7.71 17.15 3.10
CA ARG A 37 6.68 16.39 2.38
C ARG A 37 7.00 14.90 2.41
N PRO A 38 5.98 14.02 2.40
CA PRO A 38 6.20 12.59 2.35
C PRO A 38 6.88 12.16 1.04
N PRO A 39 7.56 10.99 1.02
CA PRO A 39 7.95 10.37 -0.23
C PRO A 39 6.70 9.94 -1.01
N ARG A 40 6.81 9.89 -2.34
CA ARG A 40 5.79 9.20 -3.16
C ARG A 40 5.98 7.70 -3.01
N VAL A 41 4.89 6.98 -2.74
CA VAL A 41 4.88 5.53 -2.61
C VAL A 41 3.97 4.92 -3.66
N ARG A 42 4.39 3.80 -4.24
CA ARG A 42 3.51 2.90 -4.99
C ARG A 42 3.89 1.45 -4.78
N PHE A 43 2.91 0.57 -4.82
CA PHE A 43 3.15 -0.85 -5.01
C PHE A 43 3.68 -1.12 -6.43
N CYS A 44 4.60 -2.07 -6.52
CA CYS A 44 5.09 -2.64 -7.77
C CYS A 44 4.35 -3.93 -8.12
N SER A 45 3.87 -4.65 -7.10
CA SER A 45 3.01 -5.83 -7.24
C SER A 45 1.59 -5.42 -7.70
N GLU A 46 0.90 -6.33 -8.39
CA GLU A 46 -0.53 -6.15 -8.69
C GLU A 46 -1.34 -6.14 -7.38
N MET A 47 -2.19 -5.13 -7.17
CA MET A 47 -2.94 -4.96 -5.93
C MET A 47 -4.45 -4.97 -6.19
N TRP A 48 -5.19 -5.57 -5.26
CA TRP A 48 -6.66 -5.47 -5.19
C TRP A 48 -7.07 -5.00 -3.80
N HIS A 49 -7.21 -3.69 -3.63
CA HIS A 49 -7.42 -3.09 -2.31
C HIS A 49 -8.24 -1.78 -2.42
N PRO A 50 -9.18 -1.52 -1.50
CA PRO A 50 -10.02 -0.31 -1.54
C PRO A 50 -9.25 1.00 -1.64
N ASN A 51 -8.07 1.10 -1.02
CA ASN A 51 -7.25 2.32 -0.95
C ASN A 51 -6.01 2.30 -1.86
N ILE A 52 -5.92 1.39 -2.83
CA ILE A 52 -4.80 1.32 -3.79
C ILE A 52 -5.35 1.46 -5.21
N TYR A 53 -4.82 2.42 -5.96
CA TYR A 53 -5.13 2.65 -7.37
C TYR A 53 -4.57 1.51 -8.25
N SER A 54 -5.07 1.40 -9.48
CA SER A 54 -4.64 0.37 -10.44
C SER A 54 -3.16 0.49 -10.85
N ASP A 55 -2.56 1.67 -10.71
CA ASP A 55 -1.13 1.93 -10.95
C ASP A 55 -0.25 1.71 -9.69
N GLY A 56 -0.85 1.25 -8.60
CA GLY A 56 -0.19 0.93 -7.34
C GLY A 56 -0.02 2.12 -6.40
N HIS A 57 -0.40 3.35 -6.77
CA HIS A 57 -0.43 4.46 -5.83
C HIS A 57 -1.45 4.24 -4.71
N LEU A 58 -1.22 4.85 -3.55
CA LEU A 58 -2.06 4.68 -2.36
C LEU A 58 -2.80 5.96 -2.03
N CYS A 59 -4.04 5.83 -1.58
CA CYS A 59 -4.75 6.87 -0.85
C CYS A 59 -4.61 6.59 0.65
N LEU A 60 -3.64 7.26 1.29
CA LEU A 60 -3.37 7.15 2.73
C LEU A 60 -3.22 8.56 3.30
N ASP A 61 -3.93 8.88 4.38
CA ASP A 61 -3.93 10.23 4.97
C ASP A 61 -2.53 10.66 5.43
N LEU A 62 -1.70 9.70 5.86
CA LEU A 62 -0.29 9.94 6.20
C LEU A 62 0.56 10.40 5.01
N LEU A 63 0.15 10.11 3.77
CA LEU A 63 0.80 10.63 2.56
C LEU A 63 0.23 11.99 2.10
N GLN A 64 -0.76 12.51 2.81
CA GLN A 64 -1.47 13.75 2.51
C GLN A 64 -1.34 14.71 3.70
N ASP A 65 -2.44 14.98 4.41
CA ASP A 65 -2.53 16.05 5.40
C ASP A 65 -2.01 15.63 6.79
N ALA A 66 -1.87 14.33 7.05
CA ALA A 66 -1.38 13.82 8.33
C ALA A 66 0.15 13.65 8.38
N TRP A 67 0.86 13.90 7.26
CA TRP A 67 2.32 13.84 7.25
C TRP A 67 2.93 14.94 8.11
N SER A 68 4.00 14.59 8.82
CA SER A 68 4.86 15.59 9.46
C SER A 68 6.32 15.11 9.47
N PRO A 69 7.30 16.03 9.55
CA PRO A 69 8.73 15.67 9.51
C PRO A 69 9.21 14.73 10.63
N CYS A 70 8.42 14.50 11.67
CA CYS A 70 8.76 13.53 12.72
C CYS A 70 8.48 12.07 12.32
N HIS A 71 7.71 11.85 11.24
CA HIS A 71 7.46 10.52 10.73
C HIS A 71 8.69 9.96 10.01
N SER A 72 8.98 8.70 10.30
CA SER A 72 10.07 7.96 9.64
C SER A 72 9.52 7.09 8.50
N VAL A 73 10.41 6.61 7.63
CA VAL A 73 10.07 5.58 6.63
C VAL A 73 9.49 4.33 7.31
N SER A 74 9.99 3.95 8.49
CA SER A 74 9.45 2.81 9.24
C SER A 74 8.00 3.05 9.65
N THR A 75 7.67 4.22 10.20
CA THR A 75 6.30 4.59 10.59
C THR A 75 5.35 4.60 9.38
N LEU A 76 5.84 5.07 8.23
CA LEU A 76 5.10 5.02 6.98
C LEU A 76 4.80 3.59 6.54
N LEU A 77 5.81 2.70 6.53
CA LEU A 77 5.63 1.31 6.13
C LEU A 77 4.70 0.55 7.09
N THR A 78 4.77 0.82 8.39
CA THR A 78 3.82 0.28 9.38
C THR A 78 2.39 0.74 9.08
N SER A 79 2.19 2.02 8.75
CA SER A 79 0.86 2.55 8.42
C SER A 79 0.30 1.92 7.13
N ILE A 80 1.14 1.66 6.13
CA ILE A 80 0.75 0.93 4.93
C ILE A 80 0.35 -0.51 5.27
N GLN A 81 1.09 -1.18 6.16
CA GLN A 81 0.74 -2.54 6.60
C GLN A 81 -0.62 -2.57 7.33
N SER A 82 -0.89 -1.59 8.20
CA SER A 82 -2.20 -1.44 8.85
C SER A 82 -3.33 -1.16 7.85
N LEU A 83 -3.05 -0.38 6.80
CA LEU A 83 -4.04 -0.11 5.75
C LEU A 83 -4.48 -1.40 5.03
N LEU A 84 -3.58 -2.38 4.87
CA LEU A 84 -3.91 -3.68 4.25
C LEU A 84 -4.89 -4.51 5.10
N THR A 85 -4.88 -4.34 6.42
CA THR A 85 -5.81 -5.06 7.31
C THR A 85 -7.12 -4.30 7.52
N ASP A 86 -7.06 -2.98 7.60
CA ASP A 86 -8.21 -2.11 7.89
C ASP A 86 -8.37 -1.01 6.82
N PRO A 87 -8.98 -1.33 5.67
CA PRO A 87 -9.16 -0.38 4.59
C PRO A 87 -10.26 0.64 4.87
N ASN A 88 -10.04 1.89 4.45
CA ASN A 88 -11.07 2.91 4.43
C ASN A 88 -11.98 2.78 3.19
N CYS A 89 -13.16 2.20 3.37
CA CYS A 89 -14.16 2.04 2.31
C CYS A 89 -15.07 3.27 2.11
N SER A 90 -14.97 4.31 2.95
CA SER A 90 -15.81 5.52 2.84
C SER A 90 -15.36 6.44 1.71
N SER A 91 -14.06 6.42 1.38
CA SER A 91 -13.48 7.18 0.27
C SER A 91 -12.42 6.32 -0.47
N PRO A 92 -12.86 5.30 -1.22
CA PRO A 92 -11.95 4.33 -1.82
C PRO A 92 -11.24 4.90 -3.06
N ALA A 93 -9.96 4.55 -3.21
CA ALA A 93 -9.20 4.74 -4.45
C ALA A 93 -9.63 3.74 -5.54
N ASN A 94 -10.15 2.59 -5.13
CA ASN A 94 -10.67 1.53 -5.98
C ASN A 94 -12.10 1.17 -5.54
N PRO A 95 -13.13 1.80 -6.14
CA PRO A 95 -14.52 1.58 -5.79
C PRO A 95 -14.97 0.12 -5.97
N GLU A 96 -14.46 -0.58 -6.98
CA GLU A 96 -14.80 -1.98 -7.23
C GLU A 96 -14.26 -2.89 -6.12
N ALA A 97 -13.02 -2.69 -5.70
CA ALA A 97 -12.43 -3.43 -4.59
C ALA A 97 -13.17 -3.13 -3.27
N ALA A 98 -13.55 -1.88 -3.03
CA ALA A 98 -14.35 -1.48 -1.87
C ALA A 98 -15.74 -2.12 -1.86
N HIS A 99 -16.44 -2.08 -3.00
CA HIS A 99 -17.74 -2.73 -3.14
C HIS A 99 -17.63 -4.23 -2.89
N GLN A 100 -16.65 -4.91 -3.48
CA GLN A 100 -16.43 -6.33 -3.26
C GLN A 100 -16.05 -6.64 -1.81
N TYR A 101 -15.22 -5.81 -1.17
CA TYR A 101 -14.83 -5.95 0.23
C TYR A 101 -16.03 -5.93 1.19
N VAL A 102 -17.03 -5.08 0.90
CA VAL A 102 -18.25 -4.94 1.69
C VAL A 102 -19.32 -5.97 1.33
N ALA A 103 -19.58 -6.17 0.03
CA ALA A 103 -20.70 -6.98 -0.45
C ALA A 103 -20.37 -8.48 -0.53
N ASP A 104 -19.13 -8.85 -0.84
CA ASP A 104 -18.69 -10.25 -0.98
C ASP A 104 -17.25 -10.43 -0.49
N ARG A 105 -17.12 -10.47 0.84
CA ARG A 105 -15.83 -10.66 1.50
C ARG A 105 -15.11 -11.94 1.08
N VAL A 106 -15.85 -13.00 0.77
CA VAL A 106 -15.29 -14.30 0.39
C VAL A 106 -14.63 -14.20 -0.98
N ALA A 107 -15.28 -13.59 -1.97
CA ALA A 107 -14.71 -13.37 -3.28
C ALA A 107 -13.54 -12.37 -3.25
N TYR A 108 -13.67 -11.30 -2.46
CA TYR A 108 -12.56 -10.36 -2.22
C TYR A 108 -11.33 -11.09 -1.69
N ASN A 109 -11.47 -11.84 -0.59
CA ASN A 109 -10.37 -12.57 0.03
C ASN A 109 -9.74 -13.59 -0.93
N ARG A 110 -10.56 -14.29 -1.73
CA ARG A 110 -10.06 -15.25 -2.72
C ARG A 110 -9.22 -14.58 -3.79
N ARG A 111 -9.64 -13.40 -4.28
CA ARG A 111 -8.89 -12.65 -5.29
C ARG A 111 -7.57 -12.13 -4.72
N VAL A 112 -7.60 -11.55 -3.52
CA VAL A 112 -6.41 -11.01 -2.86
C VAL A 112 -5.39 -12.11 -2.58
N ARG A 113 -5.80 -13.28 -2.08
CA ARG A 113 -4.88 -14.41 -1.85
C ARG A 113 -4.16 -14.87 -3.12
N ARG A 114 -4.88 -14.95 -4.24
CA ARG A 114 -4.28 -15.27 -5.55
C ARG A 114 -3.23 -14.23 -5.96
N LEU A 115 -3.47 -12.95 -5.68
CA LEU A 115 -2.48 -11.90 -5.95
C LEU A 115 -1.29 -11.98 -5.00
N ALA A 116 -1.52 -12.32 -3.72
CA ALA A 116 -0.45 -12.54 -2.75
C ALA A 116 0.46 -13.71 -3.17
N GLU A 117 -0.11 -14.82 -3.63
CA GLU A 117 0.65 -15.97 -4.17
C GLU A 117 1.54 -15.57 -5.35
N LYS A 118 1.01 -14.78 -6.30
CA LYS A 118 1.79 -14.28 -7.45
C LYS A 118 2.98 -13.41 -7.08
N THR A 119 3.02 -12.84 -5.86
CA THR A 119 4.16 -12.01 -5.45
C THR A 119 5.42 -12.83 -5.12
N LEU A 120 5.30 -14.16 -5.05
CA LEU A 120 6.39 -15.09 -4.78
C LEU A 120 7.06 -15.61 -6.07
N GLU A 121 6.47 -15.34 -7.22
CA GLU A 121 6.97 -15.70 -8.56
C GLU A 121 7.96 -14.66 -9.09
#